data_AF-Q207V5-F1
#
_entry.id   AF-Q207V5-F1
#
_cell.length_a   1.000
_cell.length_b   1.000
_cell.length_c   1.000
_cell.angle_alpha   90.00
_cell.angle_beta   90.00
_cell.angle_gamma   90.00
#
_symmetry.space_group_name_H-M   'P 1'
#
loop_
_entity.id
_entity.type
_entity.pdbx_description
1 polymer ?
#
loop_
_entity_poly.entity_id
_entity_poly.type
_entity_poly.pdbx_seq_one_letter_code
_entity_poly.pdbx_strand_id
1 'polypeptide(L)'
;GAVVTVSLGGSTDSPWDKDPTTVGKQVAAWVVAQHLDGVDFDLENLAAGFTAGGMSAQQTVNWIATVSQTASQAIGSGAIISHAPQGPYFGPIGATNTWTGSTGGYASVEKQAGSYITFYNVQFYNQGATCYVDFNGLFLESAASCPVFPNTSVAEIYNAGIPLSKIVVGKPVTSADASNGWVSGSDLASFFGQAKSKFGWDTGVMGW
;
A
#
# COMPACT_ATOMS: atom_id res chain seq x y z
N GLY A 1 8.53 11.03 -19.32
CA GLY A 1 7.14 11.23 -19.74
C GLY A 1 6.23 10.81 -18.61
N ALA A 2 4.92 10.76 -18.84
CA ALA A 2 4.01 10.06 -17.93
C ALA A 2 4.28 8.54 -18.01
N VAL A 3 3.97 7.84 -16.92
CA VAL A 3 4.08 6.39 -16.76
C VAL A 3 2.67 5.80 -16.85
N VAL A 4 2.54 4.64 -17.51
CA VAL A 4 1.29 3.88 -17.57
C VAL A 4 1.54 2.46 -17.08
N THR A 5 0.85 2.07 -16.01
CA THR A 5 0.89 0.72 -15.44
C THR A 5 -0.48 0.05 -15.54
N VAL A 6 -0.47 -1.28 -15.45
CA VAL A 6 -1.70 -2.07 -15.25
C VAL A 6 -1.96 -2.21 -13.76
N SER A 7 -3.21 -2.12 -13.30
CA SER A 7 -3.56 -2.53 -11.93
C SER A 7 -4.14 -3.95 -11.94
N LEU A 8 -3.64 -4.80 -11.06
CA LEU A 8 -4.10 -6.18 -10.86
C LEU A 8 -4.70 -6.33 -9.47
N GLY A 9 -5.94 -6.81 -9.42
CA GLY A 9 -6.72 -6.98 -8.19
C GLY A 9 -7.88 -5.99 -8.11
N GLY A 10 -7.94 -5.26 -7.00
CA GLY A 10 -9.05 -4.41 -6.59
C GLY A 10 -10.14 -5.21 -5.88
N SER A 11 -11.14 -4.49 -5.37
CA SER A 11 -12.23 -5.05 -4.54
C SER A 11 -12.93 -6.32 -5.08
N THR A 12 -12.95 -6.55 -6.40
CA THR A 12 -13.67 -7.67 -7.04
C THR A 12 -12.78 -8.79 -7.59
N ASP A 13 -11.45 -8.66 -7.54
CA ASP A 13 -10.51 -9.69 -8.00
C ASP A 13 -9.50 -10.01 -6.89
N SER A 14 -9.38 -11.28 -6.52
CA SER A 14 -8.62 -11.70 -5.35
C SER A 14 -7.83 -12.97 -5.68
N PRO A 15 -6.57 -12.84 -6.13
CA PRO A 15 -5.77 -13.95 -6.67
C PRO A 15 -5.16 -14.86 -5.59
N TRP A 16 -5.70 -14.85 -4.37
CA TRP A 16 -5.13 -15.53 -3.21
C TRP A 16 -5.10 -17.07 -3.33
N ASP A 17 -5.93 -17.63 -4.21
CA ASP A 17 -5.95 -19.07 -4.54
C ASP A 17 -4.98 -19.46 -5.67
N LYS A 18 -4.27 -18.49 -6.26
CA LYS A 18 -3.33 -18.70 -7.37
C LYS A 18 -1.89 -18.78 -6.90
N ASP A 19 -1.06 -19.44 -7.71
CA ASP A 19 0.39 -19.42 -7.52
C ASP A 19 0.96 -18.03 -7.86
N PRO A 20 1.67 -17.35 -6.93
CA PRO A 20 2.16 -15.99 -7.13
C PRO A 20 3.20 -15.88 -8.24
N THR A 21 3.97 -16.95 -8.48
CA THR A 21 4.95 -16.99 -9.59
C THR A 21 4.22 -16.98 -10.94
N THR A 22 3.15 -17.76 -11.06
CA THR A 22 2.33 -17.84 -12.26
C THR A 22 1.62 -16.51 -12.53
N VAL A 23 1.00 -15.91 -11.50
CA VAL A 23 0.38 -14.58 -11.61
C VAL A 23 1.39 -13.53 -12.04
N GLY A 24 2.56 -13.48 -11.37
CA GLY A 24 3.62 -12.52 -11.68
C GLY A 24 4.12 -12.62 -13.12
N LYS A 25 4.28 -13.84 -13.66
CA LYS A 25 4.66 -14.07 -15.06
C LYS A 25 3.56 -13.66 -16.04
N GLN A 26 2.30 -13.93 -15.72
CA GLN A 26 1.16 -13.60 -16.59
C GLN A 26 0.99 -12.09 -16.72
N VAL A 27 1.00 -11.35 -15.60
CA VAL A 27 0.88 -9.89 -15.65
C VAL A 27 2.09 -9.25 -16.31
N ALA A 28 3.31 -9.77 -16.08
CA ALA A 28 4.50 -9.31 -16.77
C ALA A 28 4.43 -9.50 -18.29
N ALA A 29 3.97 -10.67 -18.74
CA ALA A 29 3.78 -10.93 -20.17
C ALA A 29 2.77 -9.95 -20.79
N TRP A 30 1.71 -9.61 -20.06
CA TRP A 30 0.72 -8.63 -20.50
C TRP A 30 1.31 -7.21 -20.56
N VAL A 31 2.03 -6.77 -19.52
CA VAL A 31 2.74 -5.48 -19.47
C VAL A 31 3.65 -5.32 -20.69
N VAL A 32 4.47 -6.33 -20.99
CA VAL A 32 5.39 -6.31 -22.15
C VAL A 32 4.61 -6.27 -23.47
N ALA A 33 3.56 -7.09 -23.61
CA ALA A 33 2.76 -7.14 -24.83
C ALA A 33 2.00 -5.84 -25.12
N GLN A 34 1.64 -5.09 -24.08
CA GLN A 34 0.94 -3.81 -24.19
C GLN A 34 1.87 -2.59 -24.13
N HIS A 35 3.19 -2.80 -24.05
CA HIS A 35 4.19 -1.73 -23.94
C HIS A 35 3.95 -0.80 -22.74
N LEU A 36 3.51 -1.36 -21.61
CA LEU A 36 3.34 -0.62 -20.37
C LEU A 36 4.64 -0.56 -19.58
N ASP A 37 4.70 0.39 -18.64
CA ASP A 37 5.88 0.64 -17.82
C ASP A 37 5.95 -0.29 -16.58
N GLY A 38 4.86 -0.98 -16.25
CA GLY A 38 4.81 -1.78 -15.03
C GLY A 38 3.43 -2.24 -14.59
N VAL A 39 3.37 -2.66 -13.33
CA VAL A 39 2.16 -3.17 -12.66
C VAL A 39 2.00 -2.54 -11.27
N ASP A 40 0.75 -2.21 -10.93
CA ASP A 40 0.27 -1.91 -9.60
C ASP A 40 -0.50 -3.12 -9.06
N PHE A 41 -0.11 -3.64 -7.90
CA PHE A 41 -0.78 -4.75 -7.24
C PHE A 41 -1.75 -4.20 -6.18
N ASP A 42 -3.02 -4.07 -6.56
CA ASP A 42 -4.11 -3.67 -5.67
C ASP A 42 -4.70 -4.90 -4.97
N LEU A 43 -3.93 -5.45 -4.04
CA LEU A 43 -4.26 -6.72 -3.39
C LEU A 43 -5.11 -6.50 -2.14
N GLU A 44 -6.41 -6.71 -2.29
CA GLU A 44 -7.41 -6.44 -1.26
C GLU A 44 -8.02 -7.72 -0.65
N ASN A 45 -9.01 -7.54 0.22
CA ASN A 45 -9.76 -8.62 0.89
C ASN A 45 -8.93 -9.48 1.85
N LEU A 46 -7.91 -8.89 2.48
CA LEU A 46 -7.20 -9.54 3.59
C LEU A 46 -8.05 -9.49 4.87
N ALA A 47 -8.02 -10.57 5.64
CA ALA A 47 -8.61 -10.65 6.96
C ALA A 47 -7.60 -10.24 8.05
N ALA A 48 -8.13 -9.89 9.24
CA ALA A 48 -7.33 -9.50 10.40
C ALA A 48 -6.24 -10.53 10.71
N GLY A 49 -5.08 -10.04 11.16
CA GLY A 49 -3.85 -10.81 11.24
C GLY A 49 -3.12 -10.95 9.90
N PHE A 50 -3.46 -10.13 8.90
CA PHE A 50 -2.84 -10.12 7.57
C PHE A 50 -2.91 -11.48 6.85
N THR A 51 -4.10 -12.10 6.90
CA THR A 51 -4.34 -13.43 6.31
C THR A 51 -5.21 -13.33 5.05
N ALA A 52 -5.02 -14.24 4.08
CA ALA A 52 -5.79 -14.22 2.84
C ALA A 52 -5.92 -15.64 2.24
N GLY A 53 -7.07 -15.99 1.67
CA GLY A 53 -7.24 -17.27 0.95
C GLY A 53 -6.91 -18.52 1.77
N GLY A 54 -7.07 -18.48 3.10
CA GLY A 54 -6.66 -19.57 4.01
C GLY A 54 -5.16 -19.62 4.35
N MET A 55 -4.36 -18.70 3.81
CA MET A 55 -2.96 -18.53 4.14
C MET A 55 -2.77 -17.88 5.51
N SER A 56 -1.77 -18.34 6.26
CA SER A 56 -1.24 -17.63 7.41
C SER A 56 -0.65 -16.27 7.03
N ALA A 57 -0.39 -15.43 8.01
CA ALA A 57 0.23 -14.12 7.81
C ALA A 57 1.58 -14.22 7.06
N GLN A 58 2.43 -15.17 7.47
CA GLN A 58 3.74 -15.37 6.83
C GLN A 58 3.62 -15.89 5.39
N GLN A 59 2.63 -16.75 5.11
CA GLN A 59 2.36 -17.21 3.75
C GLN A 59 1.84 -16.07 2.87
N THR A 60 1.00 -15.19 3.41
CA THR A 60 0.51 -13.99 2.72
C THR A 60 1.66 -13.03 2.38
N VAL A 61 2.57 -12.77 3.33
CA VAL A 61 3.81 -12.00 3.09
C VAL A 61 4.64 -12.64 1.97
N ASN A 62 4.88 -13.95 2.05
CA ASN A 62 5.65 -14.67 1.03
C ASN A 62 4.99 -14.61 -0.35
N TRP A 63 3.66 -14.69 -0.41
CA TRP A 63 2.90 -14.60 -1.65
C TRP A 63 3.12 -13.24 -2.32
N ILE A 64 2.94 -12.15 -1.57
CA ILE A 64 3.10 -10.77 -2.06
C ILE A 64 4.55 -10.52 -2.47
N ALA A 65 5.53 -10.96 -1.67
CA ALA A 65 6.95 -10.86 -2.01
C ALA A 65 7.29 -11.58 -3.32
N THR A 66 6.75 -12.80 -3.51
CA THR A 66 7.02 -13.64 -4.68
C THR A 66 6.43 -13.04 -5.95
N VAL A 67 5.18 -12.55 -5.92
CA VAL A 67 4.57 -11.94 -7.11
C VAL A 67 5.31 -10.67 -7.53
N SER A 68 5.74 -9.85 -6.57
CA SER A 68 6.50 -8.62 -6.80
C SER A 68 7.84 -8.90 -7.46
N GLN A 69 8.62 -9.82 -6.88
CA GLN A 69 9.91 -10.24 -7.43
C GLN A 69 9.75 -10.83 -8.83
N THR A 70 8.77 -11.72 -9.01
CA THR A 70 8.56 -12.41 -10.29
C THR A 70 8.17 -11.43 -11.39
N ALA A 71 7.22 -10.53 -11.12
CA ALA A 71 6.80 -9.52 -12.09
C ALA A 71 7.95 -8.57 -12.44
N SER A 72 8.66 -8.04 -11.45
CA SER A 72 9.84 -7.18 -11.65
C SER A 72 10.87 -7.82 -12.57
N GLN A 73 11.25 -9.06 -12.27
CA GLN A 73 12.26 -9.79 -13.05
C GLN A 73 11.78 -10.14 -14.46
N ALA A 74 10.50 -10.49 -14.63
CA ALA A 74 9.94 -10.88 -15.92
C ALA A 74 9.67 -9.69 -16.85
N ILE A 75 9.33 -8.51 -16.32
CA ILE A 75 9.21 -7.26 -17.10
C ILE A 75 10.61 -6.76 -17.49
N GLY A 76 11.56 -6.79 -16.53
CA GLY A 76 12.96 -6.44 -16.76
C GLY A 76 13.37 -5.12 -16.12
N SER A 77 14.55 -4.62 -16.51
CA SER A 77 15.12 -3.41 -15.92
C SER A 77 14.25 -2.19 -16.19
N GLY A 78 13.99 -1.40 -15.15
CA GLY A 78 13.14 -0.21 -15.23
C GLY A 78 11.66 -0.48 -14.98
N ALA A 79 11.24 -1.73 -14.73
CA ALA A 79 9.88 -2.05 -14.36
C ALA A 79 9.40 -1.26 -13.13
N ILE A 80 8.25 -0.63 -13.24
CA ILE A 80 7.58 0.01 -12.10
C ILE A 80 6.66 -1.02 -11.45
N ILE A 81 6.98 -1.38 -10.21
CA ILE A 81 6.17 -2.28 -9.41
C ILE A 81 5.63 -1.49 -8.23
N SER A 82 4.36 -1.16 -8.25
CA SER A 82 3.68 -0.55 -7.12
C SER A 82 2.68 -1.50 -6.49
N HIS A 83 2.23 -1.16 -5.29
CA HIS A 83 1.11 -1.83 -4.64
C HIS A 83 0.17 -0.76 -4.10
N ALA A 84 -1.10 -1.09 -3.93
CA ALA A 84 -2.08 -0.21 -3.31
C ALA A 84 -2.62 -0.77 -1.96
N PRO A 85 -1.77 -0.99 -0.94
CA PRO A 85 -2.23 -1.54 0.33
C PRO A 85 -3.12 -0.52 1.09
N GLN A 86 -4.13 -1.02 1.79
CA GLN A 86 -4.87 -0.20 2.76
C GLN A 86 -3.98 0.14 3.97
N GLY A 87 -4.18 1.31 4.59
CA GLY A 87 -3.40 1.74 5.78
C GLY A 87 -3.23 0.66 6.87
N PRO A 88 -4.28 -0.09 7.25
CA PRO A 88 -4.23 -1.17 8.26
C PRO A 88 -3.35 -2.37 7.89
N TYR A 89 -2.89 -2.47 6.65
CA TYR A 89 -2.01 -3.54 6.18
C TYR A 89 -0.54 -3.31 6.56
N PHE A 90 -0.25 -2.21 7.24
CA PHE A 90 1.03 -1.92 7.85
C PHE A 90 0.97 -2.04 9.38
N GLY A 91 2.12 -2.36 9.97
CA GLY A 91 2.36 -2.27 11.40
C GLY A 91 3.80 -2.63 11.74
N PRO A 92 4.26 -2.38 12.98
CA PRO A 92 5.61 -2.76 13.38
C PRO A 92 5.76 -4.28 13.42
N ILE A 93 6.86 -4.80 12.87
CA ILE A 93 7.19 -6.22 12.97
C ILE A 93 7.37 -6.59 14.46
N GLY A 94 6.71 -7.67 14.89
CA GLY A 94 6.71 -8.16 16.26
C GLY A 94 5.61 -7.56 17.15
N ALA A 95 4.85 -6.56 16.69
CA ALA A 95 3.73 -6.01 17.44
C ALA A 95 2.58 -7.03 17.55
N THR A 96 1.90 -7.06 18.71
CA THR A 96 0.74 -7.95 18.94
C THR A 96 -0.57 -7.19 19.05
N ASN A 97 -0.51 -5.86 19.08
CA ASN A 97 -1.64 -4.95 19.23
C ASN A 97 -1.97 -4.16 17.94
N THR A 98 -1.56 -4.67 16.78
CA THR A 98 -1.89 -4.12 15.47
C THR A 98 -2.75 -5.07 14.66
N TRP A 99 -3.47 -4.55 13.66
CA TRP A 99 -4.32 -5.35 12.80
C TRP A 99 -3.55 -6.45 12.05
N THR A 100 -2.30 -6.19 11.68
CA THR A 100 -1.42 -7.14 10.98
C THR A 100 -0.86 -8.25 11.88
N GLY A 101 -0.98 -8.12 13.20
CA GLY A 101 -0.27 -8.95 14.16
C GLY A 101 1.26 -8.87 14.00
N SER A 102 1.96 -9.91 14.47
CA SER A 102 3.42 -9.92 14.62
C SER A 102 4.21 -9.87 13.31
N THR A 103 3.57 -10.09 12.16
CA THR A 103 4.26 -9.96 10.88
C THR A 103 4.46 -8.50 10.47
N GLY A 104 3.69 -7.55 11.00
CA GLY A 104 3.71 -6.17 10.51
C GLY A 104 3.20 -5.99 9.07
N GLY A 105 2.63 -7.04 8.46
CA GLY A 105 2.06 -7.02 7.12
C GLY A 105 3.07 -6.57 6.06
N TYR A 106 2.77 -5.46 5.39
CA TYR A 106 3.64 -4.89 4.36
C TYR A 106 5.02 -4.45 4.86
N ALA A 107 5.22 -4.25 6.17
CA ALA A 107 6.57 -4.05 6.73
C ALA A 107 7.47 -5.26 6.49
N SER A 108 6.94 -6.48 6.62
CA SER A 108 7.68 -7.70 6.28
C SER A 108 7.82 -7.90 4.77
N VAL A 109 6.84 -7.46 3.97
CA VAL A 109 6.93 -7.47 2.50
C VAL A 109 8.09 -6.59 2.02
N GLU A 110 8.19 -5.34 2.49
CA GLU A 110 9.31 -4.44 2.16
C GLU A 110 10.64 -5.03 2.62
N LYS A 111 10.69 -5.60 3.83
CA LYS A 111 11.91 -6.27 4.32
C LYS A 111 12.36 -7.42 3.41
N GLN A 112 11.43 -8.16 2.82
CA GLN A 112 11.71 -9.36 2.03
C GLN A 112 11.91 -9.07 0.53
N ALA A 113 11.15 -8.14 -0.03
CA ALA A 113 11.08 -7.89 -1.48
C ALA A 113 11.09 -6.40 -1.86
N GLY A 114 11.38 -5.50 -0.92
CA GLY A 114 11.37 -4.05 -1.16
C GLY A 114 12.30 -3.60 -2.29
N SER A 115 13.38 -4.32 -2.57
CA SER A 115 14.25 -4.02 -3.73
C SER A 115 13.56 -4.17 -5.09
N TYR A 116 12.43 -4.90 -5.14
CA TYR A 116 11.63 -5.11 -6.35
C TYR A 116 10.41 -4.18 -6.41
N ILE A 117 10.10 -3.45 -5.34
CA ILE A 117 8.92 -2.61 -5.22
C ILE A 117 9.34 -1.14 -5.28
N THR A 118 8.78 -0.41 -6.23
CA THR A 118 9.07 1.01 -6.48
C THR A 118 8.44 1.89 -5.40
N PHE A 119 7.14 1.74 -5.12
CA PHE A 119 6.42 2.50 -4.09
C PHE A 119 5.08 1.84 -3.72
N TYR A 120 4.42 2.37 -2.69
CA TYR A 120 3.13 1.95 -2.16
C TYR A 120 2.13 3.12 -2.26
N ASN A 121 1.08 2.94 -3.05
CA ASN A 121 -0.11 3.79 -3.11
C ASN A 121 -1.00 3.49 -1.89
N VAL A 122 -0.60 3.93 -0.70
CA VAL A 122 -1.29 3.56 0.54
C VAL A 122 -2.69 4.16 0.57
N GLN A 123 -3.71 3.31 0.62
CA GLN A 123 -5.11 3.74 0.65
C GLN A 123 -5.48 4.19 2.07
N PHE A 124 -5.59 5.51 2.26
CA PHE A 124 -6.02 6.14 3.51
C PHE A 124 -7.51 6.52 3.48
N TYR A 125 -8.35 5.55 3.11
CA TYR A 125 -9.79 5.70 2.94
C TYR A 125 -10.50 4.34 2.99
N ASN A 126 -11.78 4.33 3.34
CA ASN A 126 -12.60 3.13 3.63
C ASN A 126 -12.31 2.43 4.97
N GLN A 127 -11.54 3.03 5.89
CA GLN A 127 -11.23 2.46 7.22
C GLN A 127 -12.08 3.01 8.36
N GLY A 128 -12.92 4.01 8.11
CA GLY A 128 -13.79 4.62 9.12
C GLY A 128 -13.93 6.12 8.92
N ALA A 129 -15.09 6.68 9.29
CA ALA A 129 -15.42 8.08 9.03
C ALA A 129 -14.41 9.10 9.59
N THR A 130 -13.73 8.76 10.69
CA THR A 130 -12.74 9.62 11.34
C THR A 130 -11.29 9.25 10.97
N CYS A 131 -11.07 8.14 10.26
CA CYS A 131 -9.73 7.65 10.00
C CYS A 131 -9.04 8.48 8.92
N TYR A 132 -7.85 9.00 9.25
CA TYR A 132 -6.95 9.70 8.32
C TYR A 132 -7.55 10.98 7.68
N VAL A 133 -8.56 11.61 8.32
CA VAL A 133 -9.23 12.81 7.78
C VAL A 133 -8.63 14.12 8.27
N ASP A 134 -7.64 14.06 9.17
CA ASP A 134 -6.88 15.20 9.64
C ASP A 134 -5.35 14.94 9.52
N PHE A 135 -4.56 16.00 9.68
CA PHE A 135 -3.11 15.93 9.58
C PHE A 135 -2.48 14.95 10.58
N ASN A 136 -2.94 14.94 11.83
CA ASN A 136 -2.33 14.11 12.87
C ASN A 136 -2.56 12.62 12.56
N GLY A 137 -3.80 12.24 12.24
CA GLY A 137 -4.17 10.87 11.89
C GLY A 137 -3.49 10.35 10.64
N LEU A 138 -3.40 11.20 9.61
CA LEU A 138 -2.80 10.81 8.33
C LEU A 138 -1.26 10.73 8.42
N PHE A 139 -0.62 11.68 9.10
CA PHE A 139 0.83 11.84 9.01
C PHE A 139 1.64 11.54 10.27
N LEU A 140 1.07 11.64 11.48
CA LEU A 140 1.85 11.58 12.72
C LEU A 140 1.52 10.41 13.64
N GLU A 141 0.23 10.22 13.95
CA GLU A 141 -0.26 9.26 14.93
C GLU A 141 -1.69 8.84 14.53
N SER A 142 -1.84 7.70 13.87
CA SER A 142 -3.14 7.27 13.37
C SER A 142 -4.16 7.05 14.48
N ALA A 143 -3.70 6.61 15.66
CA ALA A 143 -4.57 6.35 16.81
C ALA A 143 -5.34 7.59 17.29
N ALA A 144 -4.87 8.80 17.00
CA ALA A 144 -5.51 10.05 17.39
C ALA A 144 -6.90 10.25 16.76
N SER A 145 -7.10 9.77 15.52
CA SER A 145 -8.37 9.86 14.80
C SER A 145 -8.89 8.51 14.28
N CYS A 146 -8.04 7.48 14.32
CA CYS A 146 -8.30 6.11 13.91
C CYS A 146 -7.83 5.09 14.98
N PRO A 147 -8.40 5.09 16.19
CA PRO A 147 -7.93 4.26 17.31
C PRO A 147 -8.03 2.74 17.03
N VAL A 148 -8.85 2.34 16.06
CA VAL A 148 -8.98 0.94 15.62
C VAL A 148 -7.79 0.44 14.79
N PHE A 149 -7.03 1.35 14.17
CA PHE A 149 -5.87 1.05 13.34
C PHE A 149 -4.65 1.88 13.78
N PRO A 150 -4.11 1.68 15.00
CA PRO A 150 -2.93 2.40 15.47
C PRO A 150 -1.68 1.98 14.69
N ASN A 151 -0.64 2.83 14.66
CA ASN A 151 0.62 2.58 13.96
C ASN A 151 0.52 2.51 12.43
N THR A 152 -0.39 3.30 11.85
CA THR A 152 -0.65 3.27 10.40
C THR A 152 -0.56 4.63 9.71
N SER A 153 -0.26 5.71 10.43
CA SER A 153 0.04 7.01 9.78
C SER A 153 1.35 6.95 9.00
N VAL A 154 1.60 7.92 8.11
CA VAL A 154 2.83 7.96 7.30
C VAL A 154 4.10 7.87 8.14
N ALA A 155 4.21 8.62 9.24
CA ALA A 155 5.38 8.56 10.12
C ALA A 155 5.51 7.20 10.83
N GLU A 156 4.39 6.60 11.24
CA GLU A 156 4.39 5.28 11.88
C GLU A 156 4.76 4.16 10.89
N ILE A 157 4.27 4.23 9.65
CA ILE A 157 4.65 3.32 8.56
C ILE A 157 6.15 3.44 8.24
N TYR A 158 6.67 4.67 8.22
CA TYR A 158 8.11 4.90 8.08
C TYR A 158 8.90 4.26 9.23
N ASN A 159 8.46 4.45 10.48
CA ASN A 159 9.08 3.84 11.66
C ASN A 159 8.98 2.30 11.67
N ALA A 160 7.99 1.73 11.00
CA ALA A 160 7.86 0.28 10.81
C ALA A 160 8.86 -0.30 9.78
N GLY A 161 9.62 0.56 9.08
CA GLY A 161 10.70 0.17 8.19
C GLY A 161 10.45 0.40 6.70
N ILE A 162 9.34 1.05 6.32
CA ILE A 162 9.09 1.43 4.93
C ILE A 162 9.83 2.73 4.62
N PRO A 163 10.67 2.82 3.57
CA PRO A 163 11.31 4.08 3.20
C PRO A 163 10.28 5.17 2.92
N LEU A 164 10.48 6.37 3.47
CA LEU A 164 9.54 7.48 3.30
C LEU A 164 9.29 7.79 1.82
N SER A 165 10.34 7.69 0.99
CA SER A 165 10.32 7.86 -0.48
C SER A 165 9.48 6.82 -1.24
N LYS A 166 8.89 5.85 -0.54
CA LYS A 166 7.99 4.83 -1.11
C LYS A 166 6.54 4.97 -0.63
N ILE A 167 6.25 5.85 0.32
CA ILE A 167 4.90 6.00 0.89
C ILE A 167 4.16 7.11 0.13
N VAL A 168 3.37 6.72 -0.87
CA VAL A 168 2.44 7.62 -1.58
C VAL A 168 1.13 7.67 -0.80
N VAL A 169 0.57 8.87 -0.61
CA VAL A 169 -0.71 9.06 0.09
C VAL A 169 -1.86 8.91 -0.89
N GLY A 170 -2.64 7.83 -0.76
CA GLY A 170 -3.86 7.58 -1.52
C GLY A 170 -5.09 8.22 -0.87
N LYS A 171 -5.85 9.00 -1.64
CA LYS A 171 -7.10 9.64 -1.21
C LYS A 171 -8.18 9.58 -2.29
N PRO A 172 -9.47 9.54 -1.91
CA PRO A 172 -10.56 9.70 -2.85
C PRO A 172 -10.51 11.09 -3.47
N VAL A 173 -10.71 11.20 -4.78
CA VAL A 173 -10.76 12.51 -5.47
C VAL A 173 -12.02 13.27 -5.03
N THR A 174 -13.15 12.58 -4.97
CA THR A 174 -14.44 13.10 -4.49
C THR A 174 -14.98 12.25 -3.35
N SER A 175 -16.00 12.76 -2.65
CA SER A 175 -16.67 11.99 -1.60
C SER A 175 -17.49 10.81 -2.13
N ALA A 176 -17.66 10.67 -3.45
CA ALA A 176 -18.37 9.56 -4.06
C ALA A 176 -17.47 8.36 -4.37
N ASP A 177 -16.15 8.56 -4.43
CA ASP A 177 -15.19 7.54 -4.86
C ASP A 177 -14.83 6.55 -3.73
N ALA A 178 -15.23 6.86 -2.49
CA ALA A 178 -15.04 6.01 -1.32
C ALA A 178 -16.18 6.19 -0.31
N SER A 179 -16.37 5.20 0.57
CA SER A 179 -17.36 5.27 1.63
C SER A 179 -16.99 6.25 2.75
N ASN A 180 -15.69 6.51 2.96
CA ASN A 180 -15.16 7.47 3.93
C ASN A 180 -13.69 7.82 3.59
N GLY A 181 -13.13 8.83 4.28
CA GLY A 181 -11.71 9.19 4.16
C GLY A 181 -11.40 10.32 3.17
N TRP A 182 -12.41 10.88 2.51
CA TRP A 182 -12.27 12.08 1.66
C TRP A 182 -11.83 13.29 2.50
N VAL A 183 -10.91 14.08 1.93
CA VAL A 183 -10.40 15.33 2.49
C VAL A 183 -10.34 16.33 1.35
N SER A 184 -10.66 17.61 1.61
CA SER A 184 -10.61 18.63 0.57
C SER A 184 -9.20 18.81 -0.01
N GLY A 185 -9.10 19.16 -1.29
CA GLY A 185 -7.80 19.41 -1.92
C GLY A 185 -6.99 20.53 -1.25
N SER A 186 -7.66 21.55 -0.70
CA SER A 186 -7.01 22.63 0.06
C SER A 186 -6.43 22.15 1.39
N ASP A 187 -7.16 21.29 2.11
CA ASP A 187 -6.66 20.73 3.36
C ASP A 187 -5.51 19.77 3.10
N LEU A 188 -5.61 18.91 2.07
CA LEU A 188 -4.52 18.04 1.65
C LEU A 188 -3.27 18.84 1.27
N ALA A 189 -3.40 19.94 0.51
CA ALA A 189 -2.27 20.80 0.20
C ALA A 189 -1.60 21.37 1.46
N SER A 190 -2.39 21.77 2.47
CA SER A 190 -1.87 22.18 3.78
C SER A 190 -1.16 21.04 4.51
N PHE A 191 -1.75 19.84 4.50
CA PHE A 191 -1.19 18.66 5.17
C PHE A 191 0.16 18.27 4.54
N PHE A 192 0.25 18.26 3.21
CA PHE A 192 1.49 17.95 2.49
C PHE A 192 2.58 18.98 2.75
N GLY A 193 2.25 20.28 2.78
CA GLY A 193 3.19 21.32 3.16
C GLY A 193 3.74 21.12 4.57
N GLN A 194 2.89 20.74 5.52
CA GLN A 194 3.30 20.43 6.89
C GLN A 194 4.17 19.17 6.97
N ALA A 195 3.79 18.08 6.29
CA ALA A 195 4.54 16.83 6.28
C ALA A 195 5.95 17.02 5.71
N LYS A 196 6.05 17.73 4.57
CA LYS A 196 7.33 18.11 3.96
C LYS A 196 8.20 18.92 4.92
N SER A 197 7.61 19.93 5.58
CA SER A 197 8.35 20.78 6.52
C SER A 197 8.76 20.06 7.81
N LYS A 198 7.98 19.11 8.31
CA LYS A 198 8.21 18.47 9.62
C LYS A 198 9.18 17.29 9.54
N PHE A 199 9.07 16.45 8.52
CA PHE A 199 9.88 15.23 8.41
C PHE A 199 10.26 14.87 6.97
N GLY A 200 10.19 15.82 6.03
CA GLY A 200 10.78 15.69 4.69
C GLY A 200 10.01 14.77 3.74
N TRP A 201 8.74 14.48 4.01
CA TRP A 201 7.92 13.71 3.09
C TRP A 201 7.67 14.49 1.78
N ASP A 202 7.97 13.87 0.64
CA ASP A 202 7.84 14.48 -0.69
C ASP A 202 7.56 13.41 -1.78
N THR A 203 6.95 12.29 -1.39
CA THR A 203 6.87 11.10 -2.24
C THR A 203 5.80 11.20 -3.32
N GLY A 204 4.60 11.70 -2.97
CA GLY A 204 3.52 11.90 -3.93
C GLY A 204 2.14 11.54 -3.40
N VAL A 205 1.15 11.75 -4.25
CA VAL A 205 -0.28 11.55 -3.95
C VAL A 205 -0.89 10.66 -5.01
N MET A 206 -1.73 9.72 -4.60
CA MET A 206 -2.58 8.91 -5.47
C MET A 206 -4.04 9.34 -5.27
N GLY A 207 -4.78 9.51 -6.36
CA GLY A 207 -6.21 9.77 -6.35
C GLY A 207 -6.98 8.56 -6.86
N TRP A 208 -7.96 8.08 -6.09
CA TRP A 208 -8.96 7.11 -6.52
C TRP A 208 -10.24 7.82 -6.91
#